data_AF-A0A7K8DPD2-F1
#
_entry.id   AF-A0A7K8DPD2-F1
#
_cell.length_a   1.000
_cell.length_b   1.000
_cell.length_c   1.000
_cell.angle_alpha   90.00
_cell.angle_beta   90.00
_cell.angle_gamma   90.00
#
_symmetry.space_group_name_H-M   'P 1'
#
loop_
_entity.id
_entity.type
_entity.pdbx_description
1 polymer ?
#
loop_
_entity_poly.entity_id
_entity_poly.type
_entity_poly.pdbx_seq_one_letter_code
_entity_poly.pdbx_strand_id
1 'polypeptide(L)'
;QGTFVSRVQLEDGAVRVEREVDGGLETLRLRLPAVLTTDLRLNEPRYATLPNIMKAKKKPLEVIPAAELGVSGGSPRLKVLHVQEPPARAGGEKVENVATLVEKLRHSGCI
;
A
#
# COMPACT_ATOMS: atom_id res chain seq x y z
N GLN A 1 -12.27 -0.96 11.00
CA GLN A 1 -11.54 -0.87 9.72
C GLN A 1 -10.61 -2.07 9.62
N GLY A 2 -10.36 -2.58 8.42
CA GLY A 2 -9.34 -3.61 8.18
C GLY A 2 -8.30 -3.06 7.22
N THR A 3 -7.07 -2.82 7.67
CA THR A 3 -6.00 -2.29 6.82
C THR A 3 -5.02 -3.38 6.38
N PHE A 4 -4.31 -3.19 5.29
CA PHE A 4 -3.30 -4.16 4.80
C PHE A 4 -3.91 -5.56 4.55
N VAL A 5 -5.13 -5.59 4.02
CA VAL A 5 -5.88 -6.83 3.83
C VAL A 5 -5.31 -7.63 2.67
N SER A 6 -4.85 -8.85 2.93
CA SER A 6 -4.34 -9.82 1.93
C SER A 6 -5.36 -10.92 1.60
N ARG A 7 -6.47 -11.03 2.34
CA ARG A 7 -7.60 -11.90 1.99
C ARG A 7 -8.93 -11.35 2.47
N VAL A 8 -9.98 -11.52 1.68
CA VAL A 8 -11.35 -11.11 2.02
C VAL A 8 -12.32 -12.26 1.81
N GLN A 9 -13.18 -12.52 2.79
CA GLN A 9 -14.30 -13.47 2.72
C GLN A 9 -15.56 -12.78 3.26
N LEU A 10 -16.59 -12.68 2.42
CA LEU A 10 -17.88 -12.15 2.83
C LEU A 10 -18.65 -13.22 3.62
N GLU A 11 -19.23 -12.81 4.75
CA GLU A 11 -20.09 -13.63 5.59
C GLU A 11 -21.43 -12.90 5.77
N ASP A 12 -22.44 -13.58 6.35
CA ASP A 12 -23.72 -12.94 6.62
C ASP A 12 -23.56 -11.82 7.68
N GLY A 13 -23.91 -10.58 7.29
CA GLY A 13 -23.76 -9.38 8.11
C GLY A 13 -22.33 -8.97 8.48
N ALA A 14 -21.30 -9.64 7.96
CA ALA A 14 -19.91 -9.44 8.35
C ALA A 14 -18.93 -9.70 7.20
N VAL A 15 -17.69 -9.26 7.39
CA VAL A 15 -16.56 -9.58 6.52
C VAL A 15 -15.43 -10.13 7.36
N ARG A 16 -14.93 -11.31 6.97
CA ARG A 16 -13.70 -11.89 7.51
C ARG A 16 -12.54 -11.46 6.62
N VAL A 17 -11.48 -10.94 7.22
CA VAL A 17 -10.29 -10.49 6.52
C VAL A 17 -9.03 -11.06 7.15
N GLU A 18 -8.03 -11.34 6.33
CA GLU A 18 -6.65 -11.58 6.78
C GLU A 18 -5.83 -10.33 6.46
N ARG A 19 -5.08 -9.83 7.45
CA ARG A 19 -4.25 -8.63 7.33
C ARG A 19 -2.78 -8.98 7.52
N GLU A 20 -1.93 -8.34 6.75
CA GLU A 20 -0.47 -8.41 6.92
C GLU A 20 -0.06 -7.52 8.09
N VAL A 21 0.72 -8.10 9.01
CA VAL A 21 1.36 -7.43 10.14
C VAL A 21 2.82 -7.86 10.20
N ASP A 22 3.67 -7.14 10.93
CA ASP A 22 5.12 -7.40 10.94
C ASP A 22 5.47 -8.84 11.33
N GLY A 23 4.66 -9.47 12.19
CA GLY A 23 4.83 -10.85 12.66
C GLY A 23 4.15 -11.94 11.80
N GLY A 24 3.48 -11.57 10.70
CA GLY A 24 2.75 -12.51 9.85
C GLY A 24 1.32 -12.06 9.53
N LEU A 25 0.35 -12.94 9.75
CA LEU A 25 -1.06 -12.72 9.39
C LEU A 25 -1.97 -12.62 10.62
N GLU A 26 -2.89 -11.67 10.59
CA GLU A 26 -3.94 -11.48 11.58
C GLU A 26 -5.32 -11.66 10.93
N THR A 27 -6.15 -12.57 11.45
CA THR A 27 -7.54 -12.73 10.98
C THR A 27 -8.50 -11.91 11.84
N LEU A 28 -9.29 -11.04 11.20
CA LEU A 28 -10.32 -10.24 11.84
C LEU A 28 -11.70 -10.52 11.24
N ARG A 29 -12.74 -10.40 12.07
CA ARG A 29 -14.14 -10.40 11.63
C ARG A 29 -14.76 -9.04 11.95
N LEU A 30 -15.19 -8.31 10.93
CA LEU A 30 -15.77 -6.97 11.05
C LEU A 30 -17.25 -7.02 10.69
N ARG A 31 -18.11 -6.38 11.48
CA ARG A 31 -19.54 -6.21 11.14
C ARG A 31 -19.68 -5.21 10.01
N LEU A 32 -20.60 -5.45 9.08
CA LEU A 32 -20.90 -4.51 8.01
C LEU A 32 -21.83 -3.38 8.53
N PRO A 33 -21.71 -2.14 8.02
CA PRO A 33 -20.75 -1.68 7.00
C PRO A 33 -19.32 -1.51 7.57
N ALA A 34 -18.31 -1.88 6.78
CA ALA A 34 -16.90 -1.78 7.16
C ALA A 34 -16.05 -1.19 6.04
N VAL A 35 -15.01 -0.45 6.41
CA VAL A 35 -13.99 0.11 5.50
C VAL A 35 -12.73 -0.75 5.53
N LEU A 36 -12.23 -1.09 4.35
CA LEU A 36 -11.03 -1.91 4.15
C LEU A 36 -10.00 -1.18 3.30
N THR A 37 -8.71 -1.35 3.60
CA THR A 37 -7.60 -1.04 2.68
C THR A 37 -6.90 -2.33 2.28
N THR A 38 -6.57 -2.46 1.00
CA THR A 38 -6.07 -3.69 0.41
C THR A 38 -4.55 -3.68 0.32
N ASP A 39 -3.91 -4.77 0.72
CA ASP A 39 -2.49 -5.00 0.48
C ASP A 39 -2.24 -5.50 -0.95
N LEU A 40 -1.01 -5.38 -1.43
CA LEU A 40 -0.57 -5.87 -2.73
C LEU A 40 -0.77 -7.39 -2.89
N ARG A 41 -0.73 -8.15 -1.79
CA ARG A 41 -0.88 -9.61 -1.81
C ARG A 41 -2.33 -10.07 -1.95
N LEU A 42 -3.31 -9.17 -1.93
CA LEU A 42 -4.72 -9.53 -1.99
C LEU A 42 -5.10 -10.32 -3.25
N ASN A 43 -4.63 -9.84 -4.40
CA ASN A 43 -4.95 -10.41 -5.70
C ASN A 43 -4.01 -9.88 -6.79
N GLU A 44 -3.99 -10.56 -7.93
CA GLU A 44 -3.33 -10.05 -9.14
C GLU A 44 -4.34 -9.27 -9.99
N PRO A 45 -4.13 -7.96 -10.24
CA PRO A 45 -5.05 -7.18 -11.07
C PRO A 45 -5.06 -7.68 -12.52
N ARG A 46 -6.24 -8.06 -13.01
CA ARG A 46 -6.41 -8.47 -14.42
C ARG A 46 -6.28 -7.28 -15.38
N TYR A 47 -5.82 -7.55 -16.60
CA TYR A 47 -5.83 -6.56 -17.67
C TYR A 47 -7.25 -6.21 -18.13
N ALA A 48 -7.44 -4.95 -18.53
CA ALA A 48 -8.66 -4.49 -19.17
C ALA A 48 -8.65 -4.86 -20.67
N THR A 49 -9.66 -5.59 -21.13
CA THR A 49 -9.80 -5.95 -22.55
C THR A 49 -10.28 -4.76 -23.38
N LEU A 50 -9.90 -4.68 -24.66
CA LEU A 50 -10.35 -3.62 -25.58
C LEU A 50 -11.89 -3.42 -25.58
N PRO A 51 -12.73 -4.48 -25.62
CA PRO A 51 -14.18 -4.30 -25.51
C PRO A 51 -14.63 -3.64 -24.20
N ASN A 52 -13.97 -3.97 -23.08
CA ASN A 52 -14.29 -3.38 -21.78
C ASN A 52 -13.87 -1.92 -21.70
N ILE A 53 -12.76 -1.54 -22.32
CA ILE A 53 -12.31 -0.13 -22.42
C ILE A 53 -13.35 0.69 -23.20
N MET A 54 -13.81 0.17 -24.35
CA MET A 54 -14.84 0.85 -25.15
C MET A 54 -16.18 0.98 -24.42
N LYS A 55 -16.58 -0.03 -23.63
CA LYS A 55 -17.79 0.02 -22.77
C LYS A 55 -17.61 1.01 -21.62
N ALA A 56 -16.44 1.03 -20.98
CA ALA A 56 -16.15 1.94 -19.87
C ALA A 56 -16.25 3.41 -20.29
N LYS A 57 -15.76 3.75 -21.49
CA LYS A 57 -15.88 5.11 -22.07
C LYS A 57 -17.34 5.58 -22.21
N LYS A 58 -18.28 4.66 -22.39
CA LYS A 58 -19.72 4.97 -22.52
C LYS A 58 -20.45 5.08 -21.18
N LYS A 59 -19.85 4.61 -20.07
CA LYS A 59 -20.48 4.72 -18.75
C LYS A 59 -20.44 6.19 -18.32
N PRO A 60 -21.55 6.74 -17.78
CA PRO A 60 -21.55 8.10 -17.25
C PRO A 60 -20.53 8.20 -16.11
N LEU A 61 -19.67 9.22 -16.18
CA LEU A 61 -18.76 9.60 -15.10
C LEU A 61 -19.35 10.83 -14.41
N GLU A 62 -19.91 10.62 -13.23
CA GLU A 62 -20.45 11.70 -12.43
C GLU A 62 -19.31 12.49 -11.78
N VAL A 63 -19.33 13.81 -11.93
CA VAL A 63 -18.36 14.72 -11.31
C VAL A 63 -19.11 15.57 -10.30
N ILE A 64 -18.96 15.23 -9.02
CA ILE A 64 -19.64 15.90 -7.91
C ILE A 64 -18.65 16.87 -7.24
N PRO A 65 -18.94 18.19 -7.22
CA PRO A 65 -18.19 19.15 -6.44
C PRO A 65 -18.24 18.81 -4.93
N ALA A 66 -17.11 18.94 -4.22
CA ALA A 66 -17.07 18.68 -2.78
C ALA A 66 -18.08 19.52 -1.97
N ALA A 67 -18.41 20.73 -2.46
CA ALA A 67 -19.40 21.62 -1.87
C ALA A 67 -20.82 20.99 -1.80
N GLU A 68 -21.19 20.16 -2.77
CA GLU A 68 -22.49 19.47 -2.79
C GLU A 68 -22.59 18.36 -1.74
N LEU A 69 -21.45 17.83 -1.28
CA LEU A 69 -21.38 16.83 -0.21
C LEU A 69 -21.32 17.44 1.20
N GLY A 70 -21.47 18.76 1.32
CA GLY A 70 -21.35 19.47 2.60
C GLY A 70 -19.93 19.46 3.18
N VAL A 71 -18.94 19.04 2.39
CA VAL A 71 -17.53 19.05 2.79
C VAL A 71 -16.96 20.40 2.40
N SER A 72 -16.79 21.29 3.38
CA SER A 72 -15.96 22.47 3.20
C SER A 72 -14.56 21.97 2.84
N GLY A 73 -14.00 22.41 1.71
CA GLY A 73 -12.59 22.17 1.37
C GLY A 73 -11.72 22.71 2.50
N GLY A 74 -11.43 21.85 3.48
CA GLY A 74 -10.87 22.28 4.76
C GLY A 74 -9.54 22.98 4.52
N SER A 75 -9.29 24.07 5.26
CA SER A 75 -7.98 24.70 5.25
C SER A 75 -6.92 23.61 5.51
N PRO A 76 -5.85 23.53 4.69
CA PRO A 76 -4.81 22.54 4.89
C PRO A 76 -4.30 22.60 6.32
N ARG A 77 -4.47 21.51 7.08
CA ARG A 77 -3.94 21.41 8.46
C ARG A 77 -2.44 21.11 8.49
N LEU A 78 -1.87 20.78 7.33
CA LEU A 78 -0.46 20.47 7.15
C LEU A 78 0.12 21.41 6.10
N LYS A 79 1.30 21.97 6.39
CA LYS A 79 2.08 22.79 5.48
C LYS A 79 3.38 22.06 5.17
N VAL A 80 3.62 21.75 3.90
CA VAL A 80 4.91 21.24 3.44
C VAL A 80 5.93 22.38 3.51
N LEU A 81 6.98 22.22 4.32
CA LEU A 81 8.00 23.24 4.50
C LEU A 81 9.13 23.12 3.48
N HIS A 82 9.56 21.88 3.21
CA HIS A 82 10.69 21.60 2.33
C HIS A 82 10.56 20.17 1.76
N VAL A 83 11.08 19.96 0.56
CA VAL A 83 11.20 18.66 -0.09
C VAL A 83 12.62 18.58 -0.65
N GLN A 84 13.33 17.51 -0.33
CA GLN A 84 14.69 17.26 -0.80
C GLN A 84 14.85 15.81 -1.20
N GLU A 85 15.78 15.56 -2.11
CA GLU A 85 16.16 14.19 -2.48
C GLU A 85 16.86 13.50 -1.31
N PRO A 86 16.67 12.18 -1.12
CA PRO A 86 17.46 11.43 -0.16
C PRO A 86 18.94 11.45 -0.57
N PRO A 87 19.87 11.32 0.38
CA PRO A 87 21.29 11.29 0.08
C PRO A 87 21.62 10.11 -0.85
N ALA A 88 22.49 10.35 -1.84
CA ALA A 88 22.98 9.29 -2.71
C ALA A 88 23.74 8.24 -1.88
N ARG A 89 23.54 6.97 -2.19
CA ARG A 89 24.26 5.87 -1.55
C ARG A 89 25.76 5.99 -1.85
N ALA A 90 26.61 5.92 -0.82
CA ALA A 90 28.06 5.85 -1.00
C ALA A 90 28.45 4.58 -1.79
N GLY A 91 29.50 4.66 -2.59
CA GLY A 91 30.00 3.52 -3.36
C GLY A 91 30.37 2.34 -2.45
N GLY A 92 29.95 1.14 -2.84
CA GLY A 92 30.39 -0.09 -2.18
C GLY A 92 31.76 -0.54 -2.67
N GLU A 93 32.41 -1.40 -1.91
CA GLU A 93 33.68 -2.03 -2.28
C GLU A 93 33.45 -3.50 -2.71
N LYS A 94 34.12 -3.92 -3.78
CA LYS A 94 34.16 -5.34 -4.19
C LYS A 94 35.32 -6.04 -3.49
N VAL A 95 35.07 -7.22 -2.95
CA VAL A 95 36.09 -8.05 -2.29
C VAL A 95 36.30 -9.35 -3.04
N GLU A 96 37.52 -9.88 -2.98
CA GLU A 96 37.94 -11.02 -3.79
C GLU A 96 37.46 -12.37 -3.24
N ASN A 97 37.19 -12.46 -1.93
CA ASN A 97 36.81 -13.70 -1.27
C ASN A 97 35.98 -13.47 0.00
N VAL A 98 35.42 -14.56 0.52
CA VAL A 98 34.55 -14.57 1.71
C VAL A 98 35.28 -14.14 2.99
N ALA A 99 36.56 -14.47 3.14
CA ALA A 99 37.33 -14.11 4.34
C ALA A 99 37.45 -12.58 4.47
N THR A 100 37.83 -11.91 3.37
CA THR A 100 37.91 -10.45 3.30
C THR A 100 36.53 -9.78 3.47
N LEU A 101 35.45 -10.42 3.01
CA LEU A 101 34.09 -9.93 3.27
C LEU A 101 33.76 -9.95 4.77
N VAL A 102 33.97 -11.09 5.44
CA VAL A 102 33.66 -11.26 6.86
C VAL A 102 34.50 -10.34 7.73
N GLU A 103 35.79 -10.17 7.42
CA GLU A 103 36.68 -9.24 8.11
C GLU A 103 36.14 -7.80 8.04
N LYS A 104 35.77 -7.34 6.84
CA LYS A 104 35.23 -5.98 6.64
C LYS A 104 33.89 -5.79 7.33
N LEU A 105 33.00 -6.78 7.31
CA LEU A 105 31.71 -6.72 7.99
C LEU A 105 31.85 -6.69 9.52
N ARG A 106 32.83 -7.41 10.09
CA ARG A 106 33.17 -7.33 11.52
C ARG A 106 33.73 -5.95 11.88
N HIS A 107 34.65 -5.43 11.06
CA HIS A 107 35.20 -4.09 11.25
C HIS A 107 34.12 -2.99 11.17
N SER A 108 33.12 -3.14 10.31
CA SER A 108 32.01 -2.20 10.17
C SER A 108 30.87 -2.42 11.17
N GLY A 109 30.97 -3.41 12.07
CA GLY A 109 29.95 -3.70 13.08
C GLY A 109 28.62 -4.23 12.50
N CYS A 110 28.64 -4.78 11.29
CA CYS A 110 27.45 -5.32 10.62
C CYS A 110 27.18 -6.79 10.97
N ILE A 111 28.17 -7.48 11.53
CA ILE A 111 28.11 -8.84 12.09
C ILE A 111 29.07 -8.97 13.28
#